data_AF-A0A077YWE9-F1
#
_entry.id   AF-A0A077YWE9-F1
#
_cell.length_a   1.000
_cell.length_b   1.000
_cell.length_c   1.000
_cell.angle_alpha   90.00
_cell.angle_beta   90.00
_cell.angle_gamma   90.00
#
_symmetry.space_group_name_H-M   'P 1'
#
loop_
_entity.id
_entity.type
_entity.pdbx_description
1 polymer ?
#
loop_
_entity_poly.entity_id
_entity_poly.type
_entity_poly.pdbx_seq_one_letter_code
_entity_poly.pdbx_strand_id
1 'polypeptide(L)'
;MQLSKFLAHHRTMAKNYKLNNAKKEYDFFSFENYHPLKEIYGYLKAVQRKYPSITEIVKIGASYEEFFQIGKVKTNRIVWIDAGMHAREWIGPATAVFFINQLTENYGKIPTVTELVNKFNFYILPVLNPDGYEYSWTTVNNQPFTTSDVCRVAESTLEKIQSKE
;
A
#
# COMPACT_ATOMS: atom_id res chain seq x y z
N MET A 1 24.95 3.49 -33.49
CA MET A 1 24.59 2.28 -32.71
C MET A 1 25.18 2.22 -31.29
N GLN A 2 26.33 2.87 -30.99
CA GLN A 2 26.93 2.83 -29.65
C GLN A 2 26.18 3.64 -28.59
N LEU A 3 25.72 4.86 -28.92
CA LEU A 3 25.04 5.75 -27.96
C LEU A 3 23.73 5.17 -27.40
N SER A 4 22.93 4.49 -28.24
CA SER A 4 21.67 3.88 -27.78
C SER A 4 21.91 2.73 -26.80
N LYS A 5 22.93 1.89 -27.02
CA LYS A 5 23.32 0.83 -26.08
C LYS A 5 23.80 1.41 -24.74
N PHE A 6 24.59 2.48 -24.78
CA PHE A 6 25.06 3.17 -23.57
C PHE A 6 23.90 3.75 -22.74
N LEU A 7 22.96 4.46 -23.38
CA LEU A 7 21.79 5.02 -22.70
C LEU A 7 20.87 3.92 -22.13
N ALA A 8 20.67 2.81 -22.85
CA ALA A 8 19.89 1.68 -22.35
C ALA A 8 20.55 1.04 -21.12
N HIS A 9 21.88 0.85 -21.13
CA HIS A 9 22.63 0.34 -19.99
C HIS A 9 22.54 1.28 -18.78
N HIS A 10 22.72 2.59 -18.97
CA HIS A 10 22.57 3.57 -17.91
C HIS A 10 21.16 3.63 -17.32
N ARG A 11 20.11 3.52 -18.14
CA ARG A 11 18.72 3.41 -17.67
C ARG A 11 18.52 2.17 -16.81
N THR A 12 19.07 1.03 -17.22
CA THR A 12 19.01 -0.22 -16.44
C THR A 12 19.77 -0.09 -15.12
N MET A 13 20.97 0.50 -15.11
CA MET A 13 21.74 0.75 -13.90
C MET A 13 21.01 1.69 -12.92
N ALA A 14 20.46 2.80 -13.40
CA ALA A 14 19.69 3.73 -12.57
C ALA A 14 18.42 3.06 -12.00
N LYS A 15 17.75 2.22 -12.79
CA LYS A 15 16.60 1.42 -12.35
C LYS A 15 17.00 0.41 -11.27
N ASN A 16 18.13 -0.28 -11.45
CA ASN A 16 18.66 -1.24 -10.47
C ASN A 16 19.11 -0.57 -9.17
N TYR A 17 19.75 0.59 -9.25
CA TYR A 17 20.15 1.39 -8.08
C TYR A 17 18.93 1.84 -7.25
N LYS A 18 17.92 2.42 -7.92
CA LYS A 18 16.64 2.79 -7.27
C LYS A 18 15.95 1.58 -6.65
N LEU A 19 15.98 0.43 -7.34
CA LEU A 19 15.41 -0.82 -6.82
C LEU A 19 16.15 -1.30 -5.56
N ASN A 20 17.48 -1.26 -5.56
CA ASN A 20 18.32 -1.69 -4.43
C ASN A 20 18.16 -0.78 -3.20
N ASN A 21 18.09 0.55 -3.40
CA ASN A 21 17.83 1.47 -2.30
C ASN A 21 16.42 1.29 -1.72
N ALA A 22 15.42 1.13 -2.60
CA ALA A 22 14.08 0.80 -2.14
C ALA A 22 14.07 -0.54 -1.37
N LYS A 23 14.82 -1.56 -1.79
CA LYS A 23 14.96 -2.81 -1.01
C LYS A 23 15.50 -2.56 0.40
N LYS A 24 16.53 -1.73 0.56
CA LYS A 24 17.12 -1.41 1.88
C LYS A 24 16.17 -0.64 2.80
N GLU A 25 15.36 0.28 2.25
CA GLU A 25 14.45 1.11 3.04
C GLU A 25 13.28 0.31 3.63
N TYR A 26 12.87 -0.80 3.00
CA TYR A 26 11.68 -1.59 3.40
C TYR A 26 11.96 -2.91 4.12
N ASP A 27 13.20 -3.40 4.14
CA ASP A 27 13.59 -4.57 4.95
C ASP A 27 13.38 -4.32 6.46
N PHE A 28 13.22 -3.05 6.85
CA PHE A 28 12.98 -2.59 8.22
C PHE A 28 11.53 -2.18 8.50
N PHE A 29 10.54 -2.66 7.75
CA PHE A 29 9.14 -2.44 8.13
C PHE A 29 8.85 -3.15 9.46
N SER A 30 8.46 -2.41 10.49
CA SER A 30 8.29 -2.93 11.85
C SER A 30 6.81 -3.09 12.19
N PHE A 31 6.38 -4.32 12.48
CA PHE A 31 5.01 -4.56 12.93
C PHE A 31 4.73 -4.16 14.39
N GLU A 32 5.72 -3.55 15.06
CA GLU A 32 5.59 -3.03 16.43
C GLU A 32 5.13 -1.55 16.45
N ASN A 33 5.17 -0.86 15.30
CA ASN A 33 4.84 0.56 15.18
C ASN A 33 3.74 0.82 14.15
N TYR A 34 3.05 1.96 14.28
CA TYR A 34 2.23 2.51 13.21
C TYR A 34 3.12 3.23 12.19
N HIS A 35 2.70 3.24 10.92
CA HIS A 35 3.52 3.73 9.82
C HIS A 35 2.79 4.80 8.99
N PRO A 36 3.47 5.89 8.56
CA PRO A 36 2.88 6.86 7.66
C PRO A 36 2.54 6.25 6.30
N LEU A 37 1.66 6.91 5.54
CA LEU A 37 1.09 6.36 4.31
C LEU A 37 2.16 5.92 3.30
N LYS A 38 3.21 6.74 3.15
CA LYS A 38 4.34 6.47 2.26
C LYS A 38 5.06 5.17 2.60
N GLU A 39 5.23 4.87 3.89
CA GLU A 39 5.88 3.63 4.35
C GLU A 39 4.99 2.41 4.11
N ILE A 40 3.67 2.53 4.34
CA ILE A 40 2.70 1.48 4.00
C ILE A 40 2.75 1.17 2.50
N TYR A 41 2.65 2.16 1.62
CA TYR A 41 2.71 1.94 0.16
C TYR A 41 4.04 1.37 -0.30
N GLY A 42 5.11 1.82 0.33
CA GLY A 42 6.44 1.30 0.11
C GLY A 42 6.57 -0.19 0.45
N TYR A 43 6.04 -0.59 1.61
CA TYR A 43 5.95 -1.97 2.04
C TYR A 43 5.11 -2.82 1.07
N LEU A 44 3.92 -2.35 0.67
CA LEU A 44 3.08 -3.06 -0.31
C LEU A 44 3.85 -3.31 -1.62
N LYS A 45 4.55 -2.29 -2.14
CA LYS A 45 5.41 -2.41 -3.34
C LYS A 45 6.57 -3.38 -3.11
N ALA A 46 7.13 -3.46 -1.91
CA ALA A 46 8.17 -4.42 -1.56
C ALA A 46 7.62 -5.86 -1.54
N VAL A 47 6.47 -6.09 -0.91
CA VAL A 47 5.76 -7.38 -0.90
C VAL A 47 5.49 -7.84 -2.34
N GLN A 48 4.96 -6.96 -3.20
CA GLN A 48 4.73 -7.32 -4.62
C GLN A 48 6.01 -7.77 -5.33
N ARG A 49 7.12 -7.06 -5.11
CA ARG A 49 8.41 -7.40 -5.73
C ARG A 49 8.98 -8.70 -5.18
N LYS A 50 8.74 -9.01 -3.90
CA LYS A 50 9.22 -10.23 -3.24
C LYS A 50 8.38 -11.45 -3.63
N TYR A 51 7.07 -11.28 -3.80
CA TYR A 51 6.12 -12.36 -4.06
C TYR A 51 5.28 -12.18 -5.36
N PRO A 52 5.90 -11.88 -6.51
CA PRO A 52 5.17 -11.52 -7.74
C PRO A 52 4.26 -12.65 -8.27
N SER A 53 4.45 -13.89 -7.82
CA SER A 53 3.61 -15.03 -8.23
C SER A 53 2.24 -15.05 -7.54
N ILE A 54 2.08 -14.42 -6.38
CA ILE A 54 0.86 -14.47 -5.56
C ILE A 54 0.29 -13.10 -5.21
N THR A 55 1.04 -12.01 -5.46
CA THR A 55 0.59 -10.65 -5.17
C THR A 55 0.64 -9.76 -6.42
N GLU A 56 -0.33 -8.87 -6.51
CA GLU A 56 -0.43 -7.84 -7.54
C GLU A 56 -1.07 -6.60 -6.90
N ILE A 57 -0.48 -5.43 -7.12
CA ILE A 57 -1.03 -4.16 -6.69
C ILE A 57 -1.94 -3.62 -7.79
N VAL A 58 -3.19 -3.41 -7.44
CA VAL A 58 -4.23 -2.84 -8.30
C VAL A 58 -4.56 -1.45 -7.81
N LYS A 59 -4.61 -0.49 -8.74
CA LYS A 59 -5.17 0.84 -8.47
C LYS A 59 -6.68 0.77 -8.66
N ILE A 60 -7.43 0.97 -7.58
CA ILE A 60 -8.91 0.89 -7.59
C ILE A 60 -9.61 2.24 -7.73
N GLY A 61 -8.86 3.35 -7.62
CA GLY A 61 -9.40 4.69 -7.69
C GLY A 61 -8.31 5.76 -7.65
N ALA A 62 -8.74 7.02 -7.59
CA ALA A 62 -7.87 8.16 -7.38
C ALA A 62 -8.37 8.97 -6.17
N SER A 63 -7.46 9.34 -5.29
CA SER A 63 -7.63 10.35 -4.24
C SER A 63 -6.55 11.42 -4.48
N TYR A 64 -6.44 12.43 -3.60
CA TYR A 64 -5.24 13.28 -3.61
C TYR A 64 -3.98 12.41 -3.41
N GLU A 65 -4.08 11.37 -2.57
CA GLU A 65 -3.14 10.26 -2.46
C GLU A 65 -3.54 9.03 -3.32
N GLU A 66 -2.58 8.18 -3.72
CA GLU A 66 -2.82 7.05 -4.63
C GLU A 66 -3.43 5.81 -3.93
N PHE A 67 -4.58 5.31 -4.39
CA PHE A 67 -5.15 4.04 -3.88
C PHE A 67 -4.39 2.81 -4.37
N PHE A 68 -3.99 1.93 -3.44
CA PHE A 68 -3.40 0.63 -3.75
C PHE A 68 -4.13 -0.50 -3.03
N GLN A 69 -4.56 -1.49 -3.81
CA GLN A 69 -5.09 -2.77 -3.33
C GLN A 69 -4.08 -3.87 -3.64
N ILE A 70 -3.85 -4.84 -2.76
CA ILE A 70 -3.16 -6.08 -3.13
C ILE A 70 -4.20 -7.16 -3.41
N GLY A 71 -4.11 -7.79 -4.58
CA GLY A 71 -4.83 -9.03 -4.89
C GLY A 71 -4.50 -9.55 -6.28
N LYS A 72 -4.44 -10.87 -6.43
CA LYS A 72 -4.26 -11.52 -7.72
C LYS A 72 -5.60 -12.03 -8.23
N VAL A 73 -5.95 -11.72 -9.47
CA VAL A 73 -7.17 -12.22 -10.12
C VAL A 73 -6.99 -13.71 -10.43
N LYS A 74 -7.76 -14.59 -9.76
CA LYS A 74 -7.95 -16.01 -10.13
C LYS A 74 -9.45 -16.33 -10.23
N THR A 75 -9.85 -17.52 -10.67
CA THR A 75 -11.28 -17.96 -10.72
C THR A 75 -11.85 -18.40 -9.36
N ASN A 76 -11.14 -18.09 -8.29
CA ASN A 76 -11.43 -18.52 -6.94
C ASN A 76 -12.47 -17.62 -6.25
N ARG A 77 -13.03 -18.10 -5.13
CA ARG A 77 -13.88 -17.29 -4.25
C ARG A 77 -13.11 -16.05 -3.77
N ILE A 78 -13.81 -14.94 -3.68
CA ILE A 78 -13.21 -13.65 -3.32
C ILE A 78 -13.40 -13.38 -1.83
N VAL A 79 -12.34 -12.91 -1.17
CA VAL A 79 -12.36 -12.33 0.16
C VAL A 79 -11.93 -10.87 0.04
N TRP A 80 -12.80 -9.96 0.45
CA TRP A 80 -12.53 -8.53 0.49
C TRP A 80 -12.24 -8.10 1.92
N ILE A 81 -11.14 -7.36 2.11
CA ILE A 81 -10.76 -6.78 3.40
C ILE A 81 -10.36 -5.33 3.15
N ASP A 82 -11.11 -4.40 3.72
CA ASP A 82 -10.70 -2.99 3.79
C ASP A 82 -10.40 -2.57 5.22
N ALA A 83 -9.58 -1.52 5.34
CA ALA A 83 -9.27 -0.88 6.59
C ALA A 83 -9.01 0.62 6.37
N GLY A 84 -8.93 1.37 7.47
CA GLY A 84 -8.61 2.80 7.40
C GLY A 84 -9.73 3.65 6.79
N MET A 85 -10.99 3.24 6.90
CA MET A 85 -12.13 4.11 6.57
C MET A 85 -12.15 5.34 7.48
N HIS A 86 -11.92 5.11 8.78
CA HIS A 86 -11.65 6.14 9.76
C HIS A 86 -10.14 6.34 9.83
N ALA A 87 -9.67 7.42 9.20
CA ALA A 87 -8.25 7.75 9.08
C ALA A 87 -7.42 7.67 10.38
N ARG A 88 -8.04 7.94 11.53
CA ARG A 88 -7.37 8.01 12.85
C ARG A 88 -7.40 6.69 13.63
N GLU A 89 -7.94 5.63 13.05
CA GLU A 89 -7.97 4.29 13.66
C GLU A 89 -6.83 3.44 13.10
N TRP A 90 -5.60 3.80 13.49
CA TRP A 90 -4.37 3.26 12.88
C TRP A 90 -4.19 1.74 13.05
N ILE A 91 -4.87 1.14 14.03
CA ILE A 91 -4.89 -0.31 14.22
C ILE A 91 -5.51 -1.04 13.03
N GLY A 92 -6.47 -0.44 12.33
CA GLY A 92 -7.08 -1.02 11.13
C GLY A 92 -6.05 -1.23 10.01
N PRO A 93 -5.42 -0.15 9.49
CA PRO A 93 -4.36 -0.25 8.49
C PRO A 93 -3.22 -1.18 8.92
N ALA A 94 -2.76 -1.10 10.17
CA ALA A 94 -1.71 -1.99 10.68
C ALA A 94 -2.12 -3.46 10.62
N THR A 95 -3.35 -3.79 11.01
CA THR A 95 -3.89 -5.16 10.95
C THR A 95 -3.99 -5.67 9.52
N ALA A 96 -4.48 -4.85 8.58
CA ALA A 96 -4.57 -5.23 7.18
C ALA A 96 -3.18 -5.49 6.55
N VAL A 97 -2.20 -4.63 6.85
CA VAL A 97 -0.80 -4.82 6.40
C VAL A 97 -0.18 -6.08 7.02
N PHE A 98 -0.42 -6.33 8.31
CA PHE A 98 0.02 -7.55 8.97
C PHE A 98 -0.64 -8.80 8.37
N PHE A 99 -1.92 -8.74 8.01
CA PHE A 99 -2.60 -9.85 7.34
C PHE A 99 -1.97 -10.17 5.97
N ILE A 100 -1.62 -9.14 5.18
CA ILE A 100 -0.84 -9.29 3.95
C ILE A 100 0.50 -9.98 4.22
N ASN A 101 1.22 -9.56 5.27
CA ASN A 101 2.47 -10.19 5.69
C ASN A 101 2.29 -11.68 5.99
N GLN A 102 1.27 -12.03 6.80
CA GLN A 102 1.00 -13.40 7.18
C GLN A 102 0.64 -14.29 5.98
N LEU A 103 -0.13 -13.78 5.01
CA LEU A 103 -0.47 -14.53 3.80
C LEU A 103 0.76 -14.75 2.91
N THR A 104 1.65 -13.77 2.81
CA THR A 104 2.76 -13.79 1.86
C THR A 104 4.00 -14.47 2.42
N GLU A 105 4.43 -14.13 3.63
CA GLU A 105 5.61 -14.73 4.27
C GLU A 105 5.42 -16.22 4.57
N ASN A 106 4.18 -16.66 4.82
CA ASN A 106 3.91 -18.07 5.14
C ASN A 106 3.47 -18.90 3.93
N TYR A 107 3.32 -18.30 2.74
CA TYR A 107 2.98 -19.05 1.53
C TYR A 107 4.11 -20.02 1.17
N GLY A 108 3.77 -21.29 0.98
CA GLY A 108 4.72 -22.38 0.74
C GLY A 108 5.48 -22.85 2.00
N LYS A 109 5.25 -22.22 3.16
CA LYS A 109 5.85 -22.62 4.45
C LYS A 109 4.82 -23.28 5.38
N ILE A 110 3.65 -22.65 5.52
CA ILE A 110 2.55 -23.16 6.34
C ILE A 110 1.48 -23.75 5.42
N PRO A 111 1.15 -25.05 5.53
CA PRO A 111 0.18 -25.71 4.64
C PRO A 111 -1.20 -25.05 4.62
N THR A 112 -1.73 -24.65 5.78
CA THR A 112 -3.05 -24.01 5.89
C THR A 112 -3.10 -22.64 5.22
N VAL A 113 -2.06 -21.80 5.39
CA VAL A 113 -1.97 -20.51 4.68
C VAL A 113 -1.86 -20.72 3.17
N THR A 114 -1.06 -21.71 2.76
CA THR A 114 -0.88 -22.05 1.35
C THR A 114 -2.21 -22.50 0.71
N GLU A 115 -2.98 -23.33 1.42
CA GLU A 115 -4.32 -23.73 0.99
C GLU A 115 -5.25 -22.51 0.86
N LEU A 116 -5.26 -21.61 1.85
CA LEU A 116 -6.08 -20.40 1.82
C LEU A 116 -5.76 -19.53 0.59
N VAL A 117 -4.49 -19.23 0.34
CA VAL A 117 -4.04 -18.41 -0.81
C VAL A 117 -4.27 -19.10 -2.16
N ASN A 118 -4.30 -20.44 -2.17
CA ASN A 118 -4.62 -21.22 -3.37
C ASN A 118 -6.12 -21.33 -3.64
N LYS A 119 -6.97 -21.26 -2.60
CA LYS A 119 -8.43 -21.43 -2.67
C LYS A 119 -9.21 -20.13 -2.78
N PHE A 120 -8.65 -19.01 -2.29
CA PHE A 120 -9.29 -17.71 -2.28
C PHE A 120 -8.44 -16.64 -2.99
N ASN A 121 -9.12 -15.63 -3.54
CA ASN A 121 -8.51 -14.38 -3.93
C ASN A 121 -8.73 -13.36 -2.82
N PHE A 122 -7.65 -12.92 -2.19
CA PHE A 122 -7.71 -11.84 -1.21
C PHE A 122 -7.51 -10.51 -1.94
N TYR A 123 -8.50 -9.62 -1.81
CA TYR A 123 -8.36 -8.21 -2.14
C TYR A 123 -8.29 -7.43 -0.83
N ILE A 124 -7.12 -6.86 -0.56
CA ILE A 124 -6.85 -6.18 0.70
C ILE A 124 -6.52 -4.73 0.40
N LEU A 125 -7.30 -3.82 0.98
CA LEU A 125 -7.15 -2.38 0.91
C LEU A 125 -6.83 -1.83 2.31
N PRO A 126 -5.55 -1.66 2.66
CA PRO A 126 -5.19 -1.26 4.02
C PRO A 126 -5.62 0.15 4.41
N VAL A 127 -5.75 1.07 3.45
CA VAL A 127 -6.11 2.47 3.70
C VAL A 127 -7.15 2.91 2.67
N LEU A 128 -8.43 2.89 3.06
CA LEU A 128 -9.56 3.35 2.25
C LEU A 128 -9.69 4.89 2.25
N ASN A 129 -9.22 5.58 3.29
CA ASN A 129 -9.19 7.04 3.33
C ASN A 129 -7.73 7.53 3.47
N PRO A 130 -6.94 7.50 2.38
CA PRO A 130 -5.51 7.84 2.45
C PRO A 130 -5.26 9.32 2.75
N ASP A 131 -6.13 10.22 2.31
CA ASP A 131 -6.01 11.66 2.59
C ASP A 131 -6.18 11.97 4.06
N GLY A 132 -7.24 11.43 4.67
CA GLY A 132 -7.45 11.57 6.10
C GLY A 132 -6.32 10.90 6.89
N TYR A 133 -5.80 9.76 6.42
CA TYR A 133 -4.71 9.05 7.06
C TYR A 133 -3.45 9.93 7.07
N GLU A 134 -3.02 10.44 5.92
CA GLU A 134 -1.87 11.34 5.82
C GLU A 134 -2.08 12.63 6.65
N TYR A 135 -3.30 13.18 6.67
CA TYR A 135 -3.63 14.31 7.52
C TYR A 135 -3.48 13.99 9.02
N SER A 136 -3.84 12.76 9.44
CA SER A 136 -3.68 12.33 10.84
C SER A 136 -2.21 12.24 11.28
N TRP A 137 -1.27 12.07 10.34
CA TRP A 137 0.17 12.06 10.59
C TRP A 137 0.82 13.45 10.56
N THR A 138 0.20 14.42 9.89
CA THR A 138 0.81 15.72 9.57
C THR A 138 0.35 16.86 10.48
N THR A 139 -0.42 16.59 11.54
CA THR A 139 -1.03 17.62 12.41
C THR A 139 -0.03 18.64 12.93
N VAL A 140 -0.08 19.83 12.32
CA VAL A 140 0.53 21.06 12.78
C VAL A 140 -0.03 21.42 14.16
N ASN A 141 0.83 21.46 15.18
CA ASN A 141 0.60 22.11 16.49
C ASN A 141 -0.30 21.40 17.52
N ASN A 142 -0.32 20.07 17.58
CA ASN A 142 -0.87 19.31 18.72
C ASN A 142 -2.35 19.60 19.07
N GLN A 143 -3.14 20.13 18.13
CA GLN A 143 -4.56 20.39 18.35
C GLN A 143 -5.38 19.08 18.28
N PRO A 144 -6.28 18.79 19.23
CA PRO A 144 -7.16 17.64 19.15
C PRO A 144 -8.12 17.75 17.96
N PHE A 145 -8.17 16.70 17.14
CA PHE A 145 -9.07 16.60 16.00
C PHE A 145 -10.55 16.62 16.40
N THR A 146 -11.33 17.42 15.69
CA THR A 146 -12.80 17.44 15.77
C THR A 146 -13.42 16.70 14.58
N THR A 147 -14.67 16.27 14.69
CA THR A 147 -15.43 15.67 13.57
C THR A 147 -15.53 16.62 12.37
N SER A 148 -15.56 17.94 12.58
CA SER A 148 -15.53 18.93 11.51
C SER A 148 -14.23 18.93 10.70
N ASP A 149 -13.09 18.57 11.31
CA ASP A 149 -11.83 18.50 10.57
C ASP A 149 -11.84 17.37 9.53
N VAL A 150 -12.55 16.27 9.81
CA VAL A 150 -12.69 15.12 8.89
C VAL A 150 -13.50 15.53 7.65
N CYS A 151 -14.64 16.22 7.84
CA CYS A 151 -15.45 16.70 6.72
C CYS A 151 -14.67 17.71 5.87
N ARG A 152 -13.97 18.66 6.51
CA ARG A 152 -13.19 19.67 5.78
C ARG A 152 -12.08 19.06 4.92
N VAL A 153 -11.43 17.99 5.39
CA VAL A 153 -10.40 17.29 4.60
C VAL A 153 -11.03 16.58 3.42
N ALA A 154 -12.13 15.85 3.64
CA ALA A 154 -12.87 15.19 2.57
C ALA A 154 -13.36 16.19 1.49
N GLU A 155 -13.85 17.36 1.92
CA GLU A 155 -14.24 18.47 1.03
C GLU A 155 -13.03 19.02 0.27
N SER A 156 -11.90 19.27 0.95
CA SER A 156 -10.67 19.75 0.29
C SER A 156 -10.11 18.75 -0.73
N THR A 157 -10.27 17.44 -0.48
CA THR A 157 -9.92 16.39 -1.44
C THR A 157 -10.87 16.43 -2.63
N LEU A 158 -12.18 16.55 -2.41
CA LEU A 158 -13.18 16.64 -3.48
C LEU A 158 -12.91 17.85 -4.40
N GLU A 159 -12.62 19.02 -3.83
CA GLU A 159 -12.24 20.22 -4.60
C GLU A 159 -10.95 19.99 -5.42
N LYS A 160 -9.97 19.26 -4.87
CA LYS A 160 -8.72 18.93 -5.57
C LYS A 160 -8.90 17.86 -6.66
N ILE A 161 -9.87 16.96 -6.52
CA ILE A 161 -10.22 15.97 -7.55
C ILE A 161 -10.95 16.69 -8.70
N GLN A 162 -11.92 17.54 -8.38
CA GLN A 162 -12.68 18.32 -9.35
C GLN A 162 -11.83 19.32 -10.14
N SER A 163 -10.72 19.81 -9.57
CA SER A 163 -9.79 20.71 -10.28
C SER A 163 -8.75 20.01 -11.16
N LYS A 164 -8.70 18.67 -11.17
CA LYS A 164 -7.83 17.89 -12.06
C LYS A 164 -8.52 17.44 -13.36
N GLU A 165 -9.84 17.62 -13.47
CA GLU A 165 -10.62 17.43 -14.70
C GLU A 165 -10.73 18.75 -15.48
#